data_AF-S3DIH2-F1
#
_entry.id   AF-S3DIH2-F1
#
_cell.length_a   1.000
_cell.length_b   1.000
_cell.length_c   1.000
_cell.angle_alpha   90.00
_cell.angle_beta   90.00
_cell.angle_gamma   90.00
#
_symmetry.space_group_name_H-M   'P 1'
#
loop_
_entity.id
_entity.type
_entity.pdbx_description
1 polymer ?
#
loop_
_entity_poly.entity_id
_entity_poly.type
_entity_poly.pdbx_seq_one_letter_code
_entity_poly.pdbx_strand_id
1 'polypeptide(L)'
;MRSFLSLNREAWAKLYDFSPVKLSKIIVKELKKVNHYLTIKELVEIYLPLTHYLNLSIVTYKNRNFSSQNFFNKDSISSPFIIGITGSVASGKSTMARMLKVLLSSFLYKNKKLILLLLIVLFILIKY
;
A
#
# COMPACT_ATOMS: atom_id res chain seq x y z
N MET A 1 -24.27 13.73 -5.70
CA MET A 1 -22.96 13.44 -6.33
C MET A 1 -22.36 12.24 -5.61
N ARG A 2 -21.96 11.15 -6.30
CA ARG A 2 -21.35 9.98 -5.63
C ARG A 2 -19.97 10.38 -5.09
N SER A 3 -19.70 10.10 -3.82
CA SER A 3 -18.43 10.42 -3.15
C SER A 3 -17.28 9.46 -3.50
N PHE A 4 -17.47 8.55 -4.45
CA PHE A 4 -16.50 7.52 -4.82
C PHE A 4 -16.47 7.30 -6.34
N LEU A 5 -15.27 7.07 -6.87
CA LEU A 5 -15.05 6.61 -8.24
C LEU A 5 -15.19 5.09 -8.29
N SER A 6 -16.07 4.58 -9.16
CA SER A 6 -16.21 3.15 -9.40
C SER A 6 -15.47 2.78 -10.69
N LEU A 7 -14.56 1.82 -10.59
CA LEU A 7 -13.81 1.28 -11.71
C LEU A 7 -13.98 -0.24 -11.73
N ASN A 8 -14.16 -0.79 -12.93
CA ASN A 8 -14.04 -2.23 -13.10
C ASN A 8 -12.56 -2.65 -13.07
N ARG A 9 -12.32 -3.95 -12.97
CA ARG A 9 -10.98 -4.52 -12.84
C ARG A 9 -10.06 -4.16 -14.00
N GLU A 10 -10.57 -4.16 -15.23
CA GLU A 10 -9.78 -3.84 -16.42
C GLU A 10 -9.36 -2.37 -16.45
N ALA A 11 -10.28 -1.46 -16.15
CA ALA A 11 -10.00 -0.03 -16.07
C ALA A 11 -8.97 0.26 -14.96
N TRP A 12 -9.11 -0.40 -13.81
CA TRP A 12 -8.16 -0.29 -12.70
C TRP A 12 -6.76 -0.78 -13.10
N ALA A 13 -6.65 -1.94 -13.73
CA ALA A 13 -5.37 -2.49 -14.17
C ALA A 13 -4.65 -1.58 -15.17
N LYS A 14 -5.39 -0.90 -16.05
CA LYS A 14 -4.85 0.04 -17.05
C LYS A 14 -4.28 1.33 -16.45
N LEU A 15 -4.59 1.66 -15.19
CA LEU A 15 -4.06 2.87 -14.55
C LEU A 15 -2.54 2.82 -14.29
N TYR A 16 -1.95 1.63 -14.37
CA TYR A 16 -0.54 1.46 -14.13
C TYR A 16 0.07 0.51 -15.16
N ASP A 17 0.77 1.08 -16.14
CA ASP A 17 1.47 0.30 -17.16
C ASP A 17 2.78 -0.24 -16.57
N PHE A 18 2.69 -1.43 -15.97
CA PHE A 18 3.83 -2.13 -15.40
C PHE A 18 4.16 -3.38 -16.20
N SER A 19 5.27 -3.34 -16.91
CA SER A 19 5.80 -4.52 -17.57
C SER A 19 6.19 -5.59 -16.54
N PRO A 20 5.70 -6.83 -16.66
CA PRO A 20 6.11 -7.95 -15.81
C PRO A 20 7.63 -8.17 -15.77
N VAL A 21 8.34 -7.75 -16.82
CA VAL A 21 9.81 -7.84 -16.92
C VAL A 21 10.51 -7.03 -15.82
N LYS A 22 9.85 -6.00 -15.27
CA LYS A 22 10.39 -5.15 -14.20
C LYS A 22 10.23 -5.76 -12.80
N LEU A 23 9.52 -6.89 -12.64
CA LEU A 23 9.42 -7.62 -11.38
C LEU A 23 10.64 -8.55 -11.22
N SER A 24 11.51 -8.23 -10.26
CA SER A 24 12.60 -9.15 -9.90
C SER A 24 12.03 -10.48 -9.38
N LYS A 25 12.61 -11.60 -9.83
CA LYS A 25 12.27 -12.96 -9.35
C LYS A 25 12.33 -13.07 -7.83
N ILE A 26 13.21 -12.30 -7.19
CA ILE A 26 13.37 -12.24 -5.73
C ILE A 26 12.11 -11.66 -5.09
N ILE A 27 11.57 -10.57 -5.64
CA ILE A 27 10.36 -9.90 -5.12
C ILE A 27 9.16 -10.83 -5.26
N VAL A 28 9.00 -11.48 -6.42
CA VAL A 28 7.90 -12.44 -6.64
C VAL A 28 7.99 -13.60 -5.64
N LYS A 29 9.19 -14.09 -5.33
CA LYS A 29 9.41 -15.12 -4.31
C LYS A 29 8.99 -14.65 -2.92
N GLU A 30 9.37 -13.43 -2.52
CA GLU A 30 8.96 -12.85 -1.23
C GLU A 30 7.44 -12.66 -1.15
N LEU A 31 6.80 -12.20 -2.22
CA LEU A 31 5.34 -12.05 -2.27
C LEU A 31 4.62 -13.41 -2.15
N LYS A 32 5.14 -14.45 -2.79
CA LYS A 32 4.60 -15.82 -2.68
C LYS A 32 4.75 -16.42 -1.28
N LYS A 33 5.76 -16.01 -0.49
CA LYS A 33 5.85 -16.40 0.93
C LYS A 33 4.74 -15.76 1.77
N VAL A 34 4.21 -14.61 1.36
CA VAL A 34 3.10 -13.93 2.04
C VAL A 34 1.75 -14.51 1.62
N ASN A 35 1.57 -14.79 0.34
CA ASN A 35 0.37 -15.40 -0.20
C ASN A 35 0.74 -16.47 -1.24
N HIS A 36 0.65 -17.74 -0.84
CA HIS A 36 0.96 -18.88 -1.71
C HIS A 36 0.07 -18.96 -2.97
N TYR A 37 -1.16 -18.44 -2.88
CA TYR A 37 -2.13 -18.42 -3.98
C TYR A 37 -2.02 -17.18 -4.88
N LEU A 38 -1.05 -16.28 -4.61
CA LEU A 38 -0.88 -15.08 -5.41
C LEU A 38 -0.52 -15.43 -6.85
N THR A 39 -1.40 -15.03 -7.76
CA THR A 39 -1.14 -15.14 -9.20
C THR A 39 -0.42 -13.89 -9.72
N ILE A 40 0.39 -14.04 -10.77
CA ILE A 40 1.02 -12.90 -11.45
C ILE A 40 -0.06 -11.95 -11.98
N LYS A 41 -1.16 -12.50 -12.49
CA LYS A 41 -2.30 -11.71 -12.98
C LYS A 41 -2.87 -10.82 -11.89
N GLU A 42 -3.15 -11.35 -10.71
CA GLU A 42 -3.66 -10.57 -9.58
C GLU A 42 -2.65 -9.54 -9.07
N LEU A 43 -1.37 -9.90 -9.04
CA LEU A 43 -0.29 -8.97 -8.69
C LEU A 43 -0.28 -7.75 -9.62
N VAL A 44 -0.30 -7.99 -10.94
CA VAL A 44 -0.25 -6.94 -11.96
C VAL A 44 -1.53 -6.14 -12.04
N GLU A 45 -2.70 -6.79 -11.98
CA GLU A 45 -3.98 -6.12 -12.20
C GLU A 45 -4.51 -5.41 -10.96
N ILE A 46 -4.16 -5.86 -9.74
CA ILE A 46 -4.75 -5.33 -8.49
C ILE A 46 -3.69 -4.64 -7.64
N TYR A 47 -2.66 -5.39 -7.24
CA TYR A 47 -1.74 -4.96 -6.21
C TYR A 47 -0.77 -3.87 -6.67
N LEU A 48 -0.24 -3.96 -7.90
CA LEU A 48 0.69 -2.96 -8.42
C LEU A 48 0.04 -1.59 -8.67
N PRO A 49 -1.13 -1.48 -9.35
CA PRO A 49 -1.82 -0.20 -9.47
C PRO A 49 -2.17 0.41 -8.12
N LEU A 50 -2.60 -0.41 -7.15
CA LEU A 50 -2.87 0.06 -5.79
C LEU A 50 -1.62 0.57 -5.08
N THR A 51 -0.51 -0.16 -5.20
CA THR A 51 0.78 0.25 -4.61
C THR A 51 1.24 1.58 -5.21
N HIS A 52 1.09 1.75 -6.52
CA HIS A 52 1.40 3.01 -7.19
C HIS A 52 0.52 4.16 -6.72
N TYR A 53 -0.80 3.95 -6.65
CA TYR A 53 -1.74 4.95 -6.15
C TYR A 53 -1.44 5.38 -4.70
N LEU A 54 -1.15 4.41 -3.82
CA LEU A 54 -0.74 4.68 -2.44
C LEU A 54 0.57 5.48 -2.40
N ASN A 55 1.51 5.20 -3.31
CA ASN A 55 2.74 5.98 -3.41
C ASN A 55 2.48 7.45 -3.72
N LEU A 56 1.61 7.74 -4.70
CA LEU A 56 1.23 9.11 -5.05
C LEU A 56 0.65 9.84 -3.83
N SER A 57 -0.20 9.16 -3.06
CA SER A 57 -0.77 9.69 -1.82
C SER A 57 0.32 9.99 -0.77
N ILE A 58 1.28 9.08 -0.59
CA ILE A 58 2.39 9.25 0.38
C ILE A 58 3.29 10.41 -0.02
N VAL A 59 3.66 10.52 -1.31
CA VAL A 59 4.50 11.61 -1.82
C VAL A 59 3.80 12.95 -1.63
N THR A 60 2.52 13.03 -1.98
CA THR A 60 1.71 14.25 -1.81
C THR A 60 1.63 14.66 -0.33
N TYR A 61 1.38 13.71 0.57
CA TYR A 61 1.38 13.95 2.01
C TYR A 61 2.72 14.50 2.51
N LYS A 62 3.84 13.89 2.09
CA LYS A 62 5.18 14.34 2.48
C LYS A 62 5.48 15.75 1.99
N ASN A 63 5.14 16.07 0.74
CA ASN A 63 5.36 17.39 0.16
C ASN A 63 4.53 18.45 0.90
N ARG A 64 3.26 18.14 1.22
CA ARG A 64 2.41 19.02 2.02
C ARG A 64 2.98 19.27 3.41
N ASN A 65 3.41 18.20 4.10
CA ASN A 65 4.00 18.33 5.43
C ASN A 65 5.28 19.15 5.41
N PHE A 66 6.17 18.91 4.44
CA PHE A 66 7.39 19.67 4.27
C PHE A 66 7.11 21.16 4.05
N SER A 67 6.19 21.48 3.14
CA SER A 67 5.78 22.87 2.87
C SER A 67 5.19 23.55 4.11
N SER A 68 4.35 22.83 4.87
CA SER A 68 3.76 23.35 6.11
C SER A 68 4.79 23.56 7.21
N GLN A 69 5.77 22.66 7.36
CA GLN A 69 6.84 22.78 8.37
C GLN A 69 7.74 23.99 8.06
N ASN A 70 8.11 24.16 6.79
CA ASN A 70 8.88 25.31 6.34
C ASN A 70 8.15 26.63 6.60
N PHE A 71 6.83 26.69 6.37
CA PHE A 71 6.04 27.88 6.65
C PHE A 71 6.07 28.29 8.14
N PHE A 72 6.11 27.31 9.05
CA PHE A 72 6.13 27.56 10.49
C PHE A 72 7.54 27.58 11.11
N ASN A 73 8.61 27.55 10.31
CA ASN A 73 10.02 27.46 10.77
C ASN A 73 10.24 26.35 11.83
N LYS A 74 9.54 25.22 11.69
CA LYS A 74 9.70 24.07 12.59
C LYS A 74 10.76 23.12 12.04
N ASP A 75 11.51 22.50 12.94
CA ASP A 75 12.36 21.37 12.61
C ASP A 75 11.56 20.27 11.91
N SER A 76 12.19 19.58 10.96
CA SER A 76 11.49 18.61 10.12
C SER A 76 11.07 17.37 10.94
N ILE A 77 9.83 17.37 11.46
CA ILE A 77 9.28 16.20 12.14
C ILE A 77 8.77 15.24 11.06
N SER A 78 9.48 14.11 10.89
CA SER A 78 9.05 13.03 10.00
C SER A 78 7.85 12.29 10.58
N SER A 79 6.64 12.79 10.35
CA SER A 79 5.41 12.09 10.73
C SER A 79 5.18 10.86 9.84
N PRO A 80 4.87 9.68 10.42
CA PRO A 80 4.61 8.47 9.65
C PRO A 80 3.31 8.59 8.84
N PHE A 81 3.31 7.99 7.65
CA PHE A 81 2.08 7.81 6.87
C PHE A 81 1.39 6.52 7.30
N ILE A 82 0.17 6.63 7.82
CA ILE A 82 -0.60 5.50 8.35
C ILE A 82 -1.65 5.05 7.33
N ILE A 83 -1.70 3.75 7.04
CA ILE A 83 -2.71 3.13 6.17
C ILE A 83 -3.54 2.17 7.02
N GLY A 84 -4.82 2.47 7.22
CA GLY A 84 -5.78 1.57 7.86
C GLY A 84 -6.42 0.63 6.84
N ILE A 85 -6.42 -0.67 7.11
CA ILE A 85 -7.10 -1.68 6.29
C ILE A 85 -8.21 -2.31 7.14
N THR A 86 -9.46 -2.11 6.73
CA THR A 86 -10.66 -2.54 7.46
C THR A 86 -11.55 -3.44 6.59
N GLY A 87 -12.55 -4.10 7.19
CA GLY A 87 -13.44 -5.06 6.53
C GLY A 87 -13.81 -6.26 7.42
N SER A 88 -14.71 -7.12 6.93
CA SER A 88 -15.27 -8.26 7.68
C SER A 88 -14.22 -9.30 8.10
N VAL A 89 -14.52 -10.14 9.10
CA VAL A 89 -13.68 -11.28 9.50
C VAL A 89 -13.51 -12.23 8.31
N ALA A 90 -12.33 -12.87 8.19
CA ALA A 90 -11.93 -13.74 7.07
C ALA A 90 -11.84 -13.10 5.67
N SER A 91 -12.07 -11.79 5.51
CA SER A 91 -11.94 -11.07 4.21
C SER A 91 -10.51 -10.89 3.68
N GLY A 92 -9.49 -11.50 4.31
CA GLY A 92 -8.11 -11.45 3.82
C GLY A 92 -7.32 -10.17 4.14
N LYS A 93 -7.79 -9.31 5.06
CA LYS A 93 -7.11 -8.04 5.44
C LYS A 93 -5.64 -8.20 5.83
N SER A 94 -5.31 -9.22 6.64
CA SER A 94 -3.94 -9.48 7.09
C SER A 94 -3.02 -9.81 5.91
N THR A 95 -3.52 -10.61 4.97
CA THR A 95 -2.81 -10.96 3.74
C THR A 95 -2.58 -9.72 2.90
N MET A 96 -3.62 -8.90 2.71
CA MET A 96 -3.54 -7.63 1.98
C MET A 96 -2.51 -6.67 2.58
N ALA A 97 -2.54 -6.49 3.91
CA ALA A 97 -1.62 -5.63 4.63
C ALA A 97 -0.16 -6.08 4.46
N ARG A 98 0.11 -7.38 4.61
CA ARG A 98 1.45 -7.95 4.44
C ARG A 98 1.93 -7.81 3.00
N MET A 99 1.06 -8.04 2.02
CA MET A 99 1.35 -7.86 0.60
C MET A 99 1.77 -6.41 0.31
N LEU A 100 0.95 -5.44 0.73
CA LEU A 100 1.25 -4.01 0.56
C LEU A 100 2.53 -3.60 1.28
N LYS A 101 2.80 -4.15 2.47
CA LYS A 101 4.04 -3.88 3.20
C LYS A 101 5.28 -4.29 2.38
N VAL A 102 5.26 -5.48 1.78
CA VAL A 102 6.38 -5.97 0.94
C VAL A 102 6.51 -5.11 -0.32
N LEU A 103 5.40 -4.83 -1.01
CA LEU A 103 5.41 -4.05 -2.25
C LEU A 103 5.90 -2.61 -2.04
N LEU A 104 5.38 -1.91 -1.04
CA LEU A 104 5.79 -0.54 -0.72
C LEU A 104 7.27 -0.48 -0.31
N SER A 105 7.73 -1.44 0.50
CA SER A 105 9.14 -1.50 0.94
C SER A 105 10.08 -1.84 -0.22
N SER A 106 9.66 -2.73 -1.11
CA SER A 106 10.49 -3.25 -2.20
C SER A 106 10.63 -2.28 -3.37
N PHE A 107 9.55 -1.57 -3.74
CA PHE A 107 9.54 -0.75 -4.96
C PHE A 107 9.83 0.73 -4.70
N LEU A 108 9.52 1.25 -3.51
CA LEU A 108 9.36 2.70 -3.34
C LEU A 108 10.22 3.28 -2.21
N TYR A 109 10.52 2.48 -1.17
CA TYR A 109 11.16 2.97 0.04
C TYR A 109 12.35 2.10 0.43
N LYS A 110 13.43 2.16 -0.37
CA LYS A 110 14.67 1.43 -0.09
C LYS A 110 15.33 1.85 1.24
N ASN A 111 14.99 3.02 1.81
CA ASN A 111 15.68 3.61 2.98
C ASN A 111 14.83 4.53 3.90
N LYS A 112 13.49 4.39 4.02
CA LYS A 112 12.70 5.21 4.97
C LYS A 112 11.63 4.40 5.71
N LYS A 113 11.52 4.59 7.04
CA LYS A 113 10.57 3.91 7.93
C LYS A 113 9.12 4.20 7.52
N LEU A 114 8.51 3.31 6.73
CA LEU A 114 7.05 3.22 6.60
C LEU A 114 6.52 2.43 7.79
N ILE A 115 5.76 3.07 8.66
CA ILE A 115 5.02 2.39 9.72
C ILE A 115 3.65 2.06 9.18
N LEU A 116 3.53 0.86 8.61
CA LEU A 116 2.21 0.28 8.37
C LEU A 116 1.66 -0.16 9.73
N LEU A 117 0.90 0.73 10.39
CA LEU A 117 0.18 0.33 11.59
C LEU A 117 -0.97 -0.58 11.14
N LEU A 118 -0.75 -1.89 11.22
CA LEU A 118 -1.82 -2.86 11.21
C LEU A 118 -2.70 -2.57 12.43
N LEU A 119 -3.77 -1.80 12.26
CA LEU A 119 -4.89 -1.78 13.20
C LEU A 119 -5.68 -3.09 13.09
N ILE A 120 -4.99 -4.21 13.31
CA ILE A 120 -5.56 -5.52 13.60
C ILE A 120 -5.86 -5.66 15.11
N VAL A 121 -5.39 -4.72 15.94
CA VAL A 121 -5.54 -4.80 17.39
C VAL A 121 -7.01 -4.70 17.86
N LEU A 122 -7.91 -3.96 17.21
CA LEU A 122 -9.23 -3.73 17.82
C LEU A 122 -10.32 -4.79 17.54
N PHE A 123 -10.22 -5.59 16.48
CA PHE A 123 -11.29 -6.56 16.17
C PHE A 123 -11.01 -7.99 16.67
N ILE A 124 -9.77 -8.29 17.06
CA ILE A 124 -9.43 -9.59 17.65
C ILE A 124 -9.55 -9.56 19.19
N LEU A 125 -9.40 -8.38 19.83
CA LEU A 125 -9.52 -8.22 21.29
C LEU A 125 -10.95 -7.99 21.83
N ILE A 126 -12.00 -8.00 20.97
CA ILE A 126 -13.40 -7.83 21.41
C ILE A 126 -14.24 -9.08 21.12
N LYS A 127 -13.65 -10.19 20.65
CA LYS A 127 -14.41 -11.42 20.41
C LYS A 127 -13.82 -12.74 20.91
N TYR A 128 -12.82 -12.69 21.80
CA TYR A 128 -12.50 -13.78 22.72
C TYR A 128 -11.95 -13.21 24.02
#